data_AF-A0A9E0RX58-F1
#
_entry.id   AF-A0A9E0RX58-F1
#
_cell.length_a   1.000
_cell.length_b   1.000
_cell.length_c   1.000
_cell.angle_alpha   90.00
_cell.angle_beta   90.00
_cell.angle_gamma   90.00
#
_symmetry.space_group_name_H-M   'P 1'
#
loop_
_entity.id
_entity.type
_entity.pdbx_description
1 polymer ?
#
loop_
_entity_poly.entity_id
_entity_poly.type
_entity_poly.pdbx_seq_one_letter_code
_entity_poly.pdbx_strand_id
1 'polypeptide(L)'
;TAFDLYSCFPCAVFSSMAALGLDPASETRQVTVTGGLPFFGGPGNNYSMHGLASMAERLRANPGDFGLVLANGGWMTKEAVGVWSTERPAAFTPAEPTAKPSEKITLTNTPSEGVIETYTVTYGRDGPANGIIFARTDAGERFIAVAAPGAMARLLEEDSPVGLKVKVTTDGEVNTFSFA
;
A
#
# COMPACT_ATOMS: atom_id res chain seq x y z
N THR A 1 -9.03 -14.27 -18.42
CA THR A 1 -7.92 -13.44 -17.88
C THR A 1 -7.53 -13.90 -16.49
N ALA A 2 -6.25 -14.16 -16.25
CA ALA A 2 -5.70 -14.51 -14.94
C ALA A 2 -4.82 -13.38 -14.37
N PHE A 3 -4.62 -13.35 -13.05
CA PHE A 3 -3.85 -12.31 -12.38
C PHE A 3 -2.80 -12.90 -11.43
N ASP A 4 -1.66 -12.23 -11.32
CA ASP A 4 -0.82 -12.25 -10.14
C ASP A 4 -0.56 -10.83 -9.65
N LEU A 5 -1.32 -10.40 -8.65
CA LEU A 5 -1.14 -9.11 -8.00
C LEU A 5 -0.21 -9.28 -6.79
N TYR A 6 0.86 -8.49 -6.73
CA TYR A 6 1.79 -8.49 -5.61
C TYR A 6 1.07 -8.22 -4.28
N SER A 7 1.41 -8.99 -3.24
CA SER A 7 0.55 -9.15 -2.06
C SER A 7 1.31 -9.22 -0.72
N CYS A 8 2.38 -8.45 -0.52
CA CYS A 8 3.06 -8.38 0.79
C CYS A 8 2.11 -7.98 1.93
N PHE A 9 1.17 -7.08 1.65
CA PHE A 9 0.09 -6.67 2.52
C PHE A 9 -1.19 -6.47 1.69
N PRO A 10 -2.38 -6.54 2.31
CA PRO A 10 -3.65 -6.36 1.60
C PRO A 10 -3.76 -5.04 0.85
N CYS A 11 -3.15 -3.96 1.34
CA CYS A 11 -3.21 -2.63 0.69
C CYS A 11 -2.65 -2.64 -0.74
N ALA A 12 -1.60 -3.41 -1.02
CA ALA A 12 -1.05 -3.53 -2.37
C ALA A 12 -2.03 -4.21 -3.33
N VAL A 13 -2.74 -5.24 -2.87
CA VAL A 13 -3.76 -5.94 -3.65
C VAL A 13 -4.95 -5.02 -3.91
N PHE A 14 -5.49 -4.38 -2.88
CA PHE A 14 -6.64 -3.47 -3.03
C PHE A 14 -6.32 -2.27 -3.91
N SER A 15 -5.12 -1.68 -3.79
CA SER A 15 -4.65 -0.60 -4.67
C SER A 15 -4.58 -1.06 -6.12
N SER A 16 -4.00 -2.24 -6.37
CA SER A 16 -3.91 -2.84 -7.70
C SER A 16 -5.30 -3.12 -8.31
N MET A 17 -6.21 -3.69 -7.53
CA MET A 17 -7.58 -3.97 -7.96
C MET A 17 -8.32 -2.68 -8.32
N ALA A 18 -8.23 -1.65 -7.47
CA ALA A 18 -8.83 -0.35 -7.74
C ALA A 18 -8.28 0.28 -9.04
N ALA A 19 -6.96 0.23 -9.26
CA ALA A 19 -6.33 0.73 -10.48
C ALA A 19 -6.77 -0.03 -11.74
N LEU A 20 -7.12 -1.31 -11.61
CA LEU A 20 -7.63 -2.17 -12.69
C LEU A 20 -9.16 -2.09 -12.84
N GLY A 21 -9.86 -1.30 -12.02
CA GLY A 21 -11.32 -1.22 -12.00
C GLY A 21 -12.00 -2.50 -11.51
N LEU A 22 -11.30 -3.30 -10.69
CA LEU A 22 -11.81 -4.53 -10.10
C LEU A 22 -12.36 -4.24 -8.71
N ASP A 23 -13.61 -4.65 -8.47
CA ASP A 23 -14.23 -4.55 -7.15
C ASP A 23 -13.96 -5.82 -6.33
N PRO A 24 -13.27 -5.73 -5.18
CA PRO A 24 -12.99 -6.88 -4.33
C PRO A 24 -14.23 -7.64 -3.86
N ALA A 25 -15.39 -6.98 -3.77
CA ALA A 25 -16.63 -7.62 -3.31
C ALA A 25 -17.31 -8.48 -4.38
N SER A 26 -17.07 -8.19 -5.66
CA SER A 26 -17.74 -8.85 -6.79
C SER A 26 -16.79 -9.59 -7.74
N GLU A 27 -15.48 -9.41 -7.60
CA GLU A 27 -14.48 -10.11 -8.40
C GLU A 27 -14.47 -11.61 -8.11
N THR A 28 -14.82 -12.41 -9.11
CA THR A 28 -14.84 -13.87 -9.01
C THR A 28 -13.55 -14.53 -9.51
N ARG A 29 -12.70 -13.81 -10.25
CA ARG A 29 -11.42 -14.32 -10.74
C ARG A 29 -10.41 -14.36 -9.60
N GLN A 30 -9.53 -15.37 -9.64
CA GLN A 30 -8.39 -15.40 -8.73
C GLN A 30 -7.43 -14.26 -9.04
N VAL A 31 -7.05 -13.50 -8.01
CA VAL A 31 -6.11 -12.38 -8.11
C VAL A 31 -4.64 -12.79 -7.92
N THR A 32 -4.38 -14.09 -7.77
CA THR A 32 -3.04 -14.68 -7.75
C THR A 32 -3.03 -16.05 -8.44
N VAL A 33 -1.93 -16.36 -9.13
CA VAL A 33 -1.63 -17.70 -9.65
C VAL A 33 -0.53 -18.41 -8.86
N THR A 34 0.12 -17.70 -7.93
CA THR A 34 1.20 -18.23 -7.08
C THR A 34 0.75 -18.51 -5.63
N GLY A 35 -0.30 -17.84 -5.15
CA GLY A 35 -0.86 -18.03 -3.80
C GLY A 35 -0.64 -16.84 -2.85
N GLY A 36 0.07 -15.80 -3.29
CA GLY A 36 0.31 -14.58 -2.54
C GLY A 36 1.42 -14.67 -1.49
N LEU A 37 2.04 -13.52 -1.19
CA LEU A 37 3.29 -13.45 -0.42
C LEU A 37 3.24 -14.13 0.96
N PRO A 38 2.20 -13.93 1.79
CA PRO A 38 2.17 -14.48 3.15
C PRO A 38 2.08 -16.01 3.17
N PHE A 39 1.56 -16.62 2.10
CA PHE A 39 1.27 -18.06 2.05
C PHE A 39 2.26 -18.84 1.18
N PHE A 40 2.73 -18.24 0.08
CA PHE A 40 3.76 -18.83 -0.78
C PHE A 40 5.13 -18.86 -0.10
N GLY A 41 5.43 -17.83 0.70
CA GLY A 41 6.68 -17.71 1.45
C GLY A 41 7.83 -17.07 0.67
N GLY A 42 8.87 -16.69 1.41
CA GLY A 42 10.09 -16.09 0.88
C GLY A 42 10.19 -14.57 1.09
N PRO A 43 11.41 -14.00 1.08
CA PRO A 43 11.61 -12.56 1.14
C PRO A 43 11.08 -11.97 -0.17
N GLY A 44 10.04 -11.14 -0.07
CA GLY A 44 9.19 -10.77 -1.20
C GLY A 44 9.85 -10.08 -2.40
N ASN A 45 11.16 -9.82 -2.34
CA ASN A 45 11.93 -9.16 -3.40
C ASN A 45 11.93 -9.93 -4.73
N ASN A 46 11.86 -11.28 -4.70
CA ASN A 46 11.83 -12.10 -5.91
C ASN A 46 10.49 -12.82 -6.15
N TYR A 47 9.43 -12.46 -5.41
CA TYR A 47 8.13 -13.12 -5.52
C TYR A 47 7.56 -13.06 -6.93
N SER A 48 7.58 -11.89 -7.58
CA SER A 48 6.96 -11.71 -8.90
C SER A 48 7.60 -12.56 -10.01
N MET A 49 8.84 -13.02 -9.83
CA MET A 49 9.46 -13.97 -10.77
C MET A 49 8.75 -15.34 -10.72
N HIS A 50 8.30 -15.77 -9.55
CA HIS A 50 7.47 -16.98 -9.40
C HIS A 50 6.06 -16.76 -9.96
N GLY A 51 5.51 -15.54 -9.81
CA GLY A 51 4.29 -15.10 -10.50
C GLY A 51 4.38 -15.26 -12.01
N LEU A 52 5.48 -14.80 -12.61
CA LEU A 52 5.75 -14.94 -14.04
C LEU A 52 5.86 -16.40 -14.48
N ALA A 53 6.58 -17.23 -13.74
CA ALA A 53 6.72 -18.65 -14.04
C ALA A 53 5.36 -19.38 -14.00
N SER A 54 4.60 -19.16 -12.92
CA SER A 54 3.26 -19.74 -12.75
C SER A 54 2.29 -19.27 -13.84
N MET A 55 2.37 -17.99 -14.21
CA MET A 55 1.56 -17.43 -15.29
C MET A 55 1.91 -18.06 -16.64
N ALA A 56 3.20 -18.26 -16.92
CA ALA A 56 3.64 -18.90 -18.16
C ALA A 56 3.14 -20.35 -18.29
N GLU A 57 3.17 -21.13 -17.21
CA GLU A 57 2.60 -22.48 -17.17
C GLU A 57 1.09 -22.46 -17.43
N ARG A 58 0.36 -21.58 -16.75
CA ARG A 58 -1.09 -21.41 -16.92
C ARG A 58 -1.48 -21.06 -18.36
N LEU A 59 -0.79 -20.10 -18.97
CA LEU A 59 -1.11 -19.63 -20.32
C LEU A 59 -0.73 -20.65 -21.40
N ARG A 60 0.29 -21.47 -21.17
CA ARG A 60 0.62 -22.60 -22.07
C ARG A 60 -0.44 -23.70 -22.00
N ALA A 61 -1.02 -23.93 -20.83
CA ALA A 61 -2.14 -24.87 -20.66
C ALA A 61 -3.47 -24.33 -21.23
N ASN A 62 -3.59 -23.01 -21.42
CA ASN A 62 -4.79 -22.36 -21.95
C ASN A 62 -4.42 -21.38 -23.09
N PRO A 63 -4.05 -21.88 -24.29
CA PRO A 63 -3.63 -21.01 -25.39
C PRO A 63 -4.71 -20.00 -25.78
N GLY A 64 -4.32 -18.77 -26.13
CA GLY A 64 -5.24 -17.67 -26.41
C GLY A 64 -5.59 -16.81 -25.19
N ASP A 65 -5.47 -17.34 -23.97
CA ASP A 65 -5.76 -16.57 -22.76
C ASP A 65 -4.74 -15.43 -22.53
N PHE A 66 -5.18 -14.45 -21.75
CA PHE A 66 -4.35 -13.35 -21.25
C PHE A 66 -4.15 -13.46 -19.74
N GLY A 67 -2.95 -13.11 -19.29
CA GLY A 67 -2.57 -13.03 -17.89
C GLY A 67 -1.91 -11.70 -17.57
N LEU A 68 -2.13 -11.16 -16.38
CA LEU A 68 -1.47 -9.95 -15.89
C LEU A 68 -0.66 -10.27 -14.64
N VAL A 69 0.61 -9.88 -14.63
CA VAL A 69 1.47 -9.91 -13.44
C VAL A 69 1.84 -8.49 -13.07
N LEU A 70 1.56 -8.09 -11.83
CA LEU A 70 1.90 -6.79 -11.27
C LEU A 70 2.89 -6.99 -10.12
N ALA A 71 4.03 -6.32 -10.21
CA ALA A 71 5.11 -6.36 -9.24
C ALA A 71 5.24 -5.00 -8.53
N ASN A 72 5.12 -5.01 -7.21
CA ASN A 72 5.23 -3.84 -6.36
C ASN A 72 6.59 -3.81 -5.62
N GLY A 73 7.16 -2.62 -5.44
CA GLY A 73 8.39 -2.40 -4.69
C GLY A 73 8.31 -1.25 -3.69
N GLY A 74 8.98 -1.42 -2.54
CA GLY A 74 9.04 -0.43 -1.47
C GLY A 74 7.67 -0.20 -0.80
N TRP A 75 7.36 1.06 -0.48
CA TRP A 75 6.06 1.47 0.08
C TRP A 75 5.05 1.79 -1.03
N MET A 76 4.88 0.91 -2.01
CA MET A 76 4.12 1.19 -3.24
C MET A 76 4.67 2.38 -4.04
N THR A 77 5.99 2.52 -4.04
CA THR A 77 6.69 3.59 -4.76
C THR A 77 7.12 3.19 -6.16
N LYS A 78 7.10 1.89 -6.47
CA LYS A 78 7.45 1.33 -7.77
C LYS A 78 6.46 0.24 -8.14
N GLU A 79 5.94 0.32 -9.35
CA GLU A 79 5.06 -0.67 -9.94
C GLU A 79 5.60 -1.08 -11.31
N ALA A 80 5.60 -2.38 -11.60
CA ALA A 80 5.93 -2.93 -12.90
C ALA A 80 4.86 -3.95 -13.30
N VAL A 81 4.26 -3.75 -14.47
CA VAL A 81 3.15 -4.58 -14.96
C VAL A 81 3.52 -5.24 -16.27
N GLY A 82 3.18 -6.51 -16.42
CA GLY A 82 3.27 -7.26 -17.67
C GLY A 82 1.97 -7.97 -18.00
N VAL A 83 1.52 -7.84 -19.25
CA VAL A 83 0.42 -8.64 -19.80
C VAL A 83 1.01 -9.70 -20.72
N TRP A 84 0.61 -10.94 -20.52
CA TRP A 84 1.21 -12.13 -21.12
C TRP A 84 0.13 -12.94 -21.83
N SER A 85 0.48 -13.48 -23.00
CA SER A 85 -0.34 -14.44 -23.74
C SER A 85 0.55 -15.33 -24.60
N THR A 86 0.00 -16.45 -25.05
CA THR A 86 0.60 -17.25 -26.15
C THR A 86 0.31 -16.64 -27.52
N GLU A 87 -0.63 -15.68 -27.61
CA GLU A 87 -0.89 -14.95 -28.84
C GLU A 87 0.23 -13.95 -29.13
N ARG A 88 0.74 -14.00 -30.36
CA ARG A 88 1.74 -13.05 -30.85
C ARG A 88 1.06 -11.70 -31.09
N PRO A 89 1.55 -10.59 -30.49
CA PRO A 89 1.04 -9.27 -30.82
C PRO A 89 1.46 -8.88 -32.25
N ALA A 90 0.61 -8.13 -32.95
CA ALA A 90 0.91 -7.65 -34.30
C ALA A 90 2.15 -6.73 -34.34
N ALA A 91 2.37 -5.96 -33.28
CA ALA A 91 3.55 -5.11 -33.09
C ALA A 91 3.87 -4.97 -31.59
N PHE A 92 5.14 -4.71 -31.28
CA PHE A 92 5.55 -4.27 -29.95
C PHE A 92 5.42 -2.76 -29.86
N THR A 93 4.65 -2.28 -28.88
CA THR A 93 4.52 -0.85 -28.58
C THR A 93 5.13 -0.58 -27.20
N PRO A 94 6.19 0.23 -27.08
CA PRO A 94 6.73 0.61 -25.78
C PRO A 94 5.67 1.33 -24.94
N ALA A 95 5.50 0.91 -23.69
CA ALA A 95 4.76 1.68 -22.71
C ALA A 95 5.61 2.87 -22.21
N GLU A 96 4.95 3.91 -21.70
CA GLU A 96 5.64 5.00 -21.01
C GLU A 96 6.47 4.44 -19.84
N PRO A 97 7.74 4.86 -19.69
CA PRO A 97 8.67 4.19 -18.78
C PRO A 97 8.41 4.51 -17.31
N THR A 98 7.74 5.63 -17.00
CA THR A 98 7.48 6.07 -15.64
C THR A 98 6.12 6.75 -15.48
N ALA A 99 5.43 6.44 -14.39
CA ALA A 99 4.30 7.23 -13.95
C ALA A 99 4.76 8.59 -13.41
N LYS A 100 3.97 9.64 -13.67
CA LYS A 100 4.22 10.98 -13.13
C LYS A 100 3.15 11.30 -12.08
N PRO A 101 3.52 11.56 -10.82
CA PRO A 101 2.54 11.96 -9.81
C PRO A 101 1.89 13.28 -10.22
N SER A 102 0.56 13.34 -10.13
CA SER A 102 -0.24 14.53 -10.44
C SER A 102 -0.35 15.48 -9.26
N GLU A 103 -0.12 15.00 -8.03
CA GLU A 103 -0.25 15.76 -6.80
C GLU A 103 1.09 15.84 -6.06
N LYS A 104 1.36 17.00 -5.46
CA LYS A 104 2.46 17.20 -4.52
C LYS A 104 1.89 17.65 -3.18
N ILE A 105 2.43 17.08 -2.10
CA ILE A 105 1.98 17.36 -0.75
C ILE A 105 3.03 18.21 -0.05
N THR A 106 2.60 19.35 0.51
CA THR A 106 3.44 20.18 1.36
C THR A 106 3.59 19.54 2.74
N LEU A 107 4.81 19.54 3.26
CA LEU A 107 5.13 19.00 4.59
C LEU A 107 5.53 20.13 5.53
N THR A 108 5.17 19.98 6.81
CA THR A 108 5.67 20.84 7.89
C THR A 108 6.33 20.00 8.98
N ASN A 109 7.47 20.48 9.49
CA ASN A 109 8.24 19.82 10.54
C ASN A 109 7.95 20.41 11.93
N THR A 110 7.25 21.54 12.00
CA THR A 110 6.94 22.23 13.26
C THR A 110 5.43 22.54 13.38
N PRO A 111 4.56 21.52 13.29
CA PRO A 111 3.12 21.70 13.50
C PRO A 111 2.82 21.99 14.98
N SER A 112 1.83 22.84 15.26
CA SER A 112 1.28 23.03 16.62
C SER A 112 -0.01 22.24 16.85
N GLU A 113 -0.75 21.95 15.79
CA GLU A 113 -2.02 21.21 15.81
C GLU A 113 -2.36 20.64 14.43
N GLY A 114 -3.33 19.73 14.39
CA GLY A 114 -3.87 19.21 13.13
C GLY A 114 -4.99 18.19 13.32
N VAL A 115 -5.43 17.64 12.20
CA VAL A 115 -6.46 16.59 12.11
C VAL A 115 -5.84 15.30 11.58
N ILE A 116 -6.07 14.19 12.27
CA ILE A 116 -5.53 12.87 11.89
C ILE A 116 -6.08 12.44 10.53
N GLU A 117 -5.19 12.10 9.60
CA GLU A 117 -5.51 11.58 8.26
C GLU A 117 -5.36 10.05 8.20
N THR A 118 -4.35 9.51 8.86
CA THR A 118 -4.17 8.05 9.05
C THR A 118 -3.28 7.78 10.26
N TYR A 119 -3.29 6.54 10.74
CA TYR A 119 -2.55 6.14 11.93
C TYR A 119 -2.11 4.68 11.84
N THR A 120 -1.16 4.31 12.69
CA THR A 120 -0.84 2.93 12.99
C THR A 120 -0.37 2.80 14.43
N VAL A 121 -0.50 1.59 14.98
CA VAL A 121 0.07 1.24 16.29
C VAL A 121 1.03 0.08 16.10
N THR A 122 2.26 0.28 16.55
CA THR A 122 3.26 -0.79 16.60
C THR A 122 3.04 -1.62 17.85
N TYR A 123 3.14 -2.95 17.72
CA TYR A 123 3.01 -3.88 18.84
C TYR A 123 4.36 -4.56 19.10
N GLY A 124 4.83 -4.45 20.34
CA GLY A 124 5.99 -5.16 20.86
C GLY A 124 5.60 -6.43 21.62
N ARG A 125 6.58 -7.03 22.31
CA ARG A 125 6.36 -8.25 23.12
C ARG A 125 5.34 -8.04 24.24
N ASP A 126 5.33 -6.86 24.84
CA ASP A 126 4.50 -6.53 26.02
C ASP A 126 3.19 -5.84 25.64
N GLY A 127 2.84 -5.77 24.34
CA GLY A 127 1.63 -5.12 23.83
C GLY A 127 1.91 -3.88 22.97
N PRO A 128 0.94 -2.96 22.85
CA PRO A 128 1.11 -1.70 22.12
C PRO A 128 2.34 -0.92 22.57
N ALA A 129 3.21 -0.56 21.63
CA ALA A 129 4.49 0.08 21.91
C ALA A 129 4.52 1.57 21.52
N ASN A 130 4.06 1.90 20.30
CA ASN A 130 4.02 3.29 19.82
C ASN A 130 2.80 3.52 18.93
N GLY A 131 2.18 4.68 19.08
CA GLY A 131 1.21 5.23 18.15
C GLY A 131 1.86 6.21 17.19
N ILE A 132 1.56 6.11 15.90
CA ILE A 132 2.10 6.98 14.85
C ILE A 132 0.92 7.50 14.04
N ILE A 133 0.90 8.81 13.79
CA ILE A 133 -0.11 9.45 12.94
C ILE A 133 0.54 10.18 11.77
N PHE A 134 -0.17 10.24 10.66
CA PHE A 134 -0.08 11.35 9.72
C PHE A 134 -1.30 12.25 9.92
N ALA A 135 -1.07 13.55 9.99
CA ALA A 135 -2.12 14.54 10.20
C ALA A 135 -1.89 15.77 9.31
N ARG A 136 -2.93 16.59 9.18
CA ARG A 136 -2.91 17.83 8.40
C ARG A 136 -3.18 19.05 9.27
N THR A 137 -2.42 20.11 9.05
CA THR A 137 -2.72 21.45 9.60
C THR A 137 -3.94 22.05 8.90
N ASP A 138 -4.50 23.13 9.46
CA ASP A 138 -5.56 23.91 8.80
C ASP A 138 -5.11 24.52 7.46
N ALA A 139 -3.80 24.74 7.28
CA ALA A 139 -3.19 25.16 6.01
C ALA A 139 -3.04 24.01 4.99
N GLY A 140 -3.39 22.78 5.37
CA GLY A 140 -3.35 21.59 4.51
C GLY A 140 -1.99 20.88 4.47
N GLU A 141 -0.98 21.37 5.20
CA GLU A 141 0.35 20.77 5.26
C GLU A 141 0.30 19.46 6.06
N ARG A 142 0.93 18.40 5.53
CA ARG A 142 1.04 17.12 6.26
C ARG A 142 2.21 17.14 7.23
N PHE A 143 2.05 16.44 8.33
CA PHE A 143 3.12 16.11 9.26
C PHE A 143 2.95 14.69 9.80
N ILE A 144 4.04 14.15 10.34
CA ILE A 144 4.06 12.89 11.08
C ILE A 144 4.29 13.21 12.56
N ALA A 145 3.65 12.47 13.46
CA ALA A 145 3.87 12.59 14.91
C ALA A 145 3.71 11.23 15.61
N VAL A 146 4.42 11.09 16.74
CA VAL A 146 4.29 9.94 17.65
C VAL A 146 3.40 10.28 18.83
N ALA A 147 2.69 9.30 19.37
CA ALA A 147 1.77 9.50 20.48
C ALA A 147 2.52 9.83 21.78
N ALA A 148 2.07 10.86 22.49
CA ALA A 148 2.43 11.04 23.89
C ALA A 148 1.91 9.85 24.73
N PRO A 149 2.51 9.55 25.90
CA PRO A 149 2.03 8.47 26.77
C PRO A 149 0.52 8.54 27.08
N GLY A 150 -0.01 9.75 27.31
CA GLY A 150 -1.43 9.97 27.59
C GLY A 150 -2.36 9.83 26.37
N ALA A 151 -1.82 9.80 25.15
CA ALA A 151 -2.61 9.63 23.93
C ALA A 151 -2.81 8.15 23.55
N MET A 152 -1.97 7.24 24.06
CA MET A 152 -1.99 5.83 23.65
C MET A 152 -3.32 5.13 23.95
N ALA A 153 -3.91 5.34 25.13
CA ALA A 153 -5.16 4.70 25.52
C ALA A 153 -6.29 5.05 24.53
N ARG A 154 -6.49 6.34 24.28
CA ARG A 154 -7.50 6.81 23.32
C ARG A 154 -7.22 6.32 21.90
N LEU A 155 -5.96 6.30 21.47
CA LEU A 155 -5.61 5.80 20.13
C LEU A 155 -5.99 4.31 19.93
N LEU A 156 -5.99 3.52 21.02
CA LEU A 156 -6.32 2.08 20.99
C LEU A 156 -7.83 1.81 21.13
N GLU A 157 -8.54 2.67 21.85
CA GLU A 157 -9.96 2.49 22.17
C GLU A 157 -10.90 3.06 21.10
N GLU A 158 -10.46 4.07 20.34
CA GLU A 158 -11.26 4.66 19.27
C GLU A 158 -11.38 3.69 18.08
N ASP A 159 -12.62 3.39 17.66
CA ASP A 159 -12.90 2.60 16.46
C ASP A 159 -12.22 3.19 15.22
N SER A 160 -12.16 4.53 15.15
CA SER A 160 -11.32 5.25 14.20
C SER A 160 -10.90 6.62 14.75
N PRO A 161 -9.60 6.86 15.00
CA PRO A 161 -9.09 8.17 15.38
C PRO A 161 -8.96 9.14 14.18
N VAL A 162 -9.24 8.69 12.96
CA VAL A 162 -9.20 9.54 11.75
C VAL A 162 -10.23 10.67 11.87
N GLY A 163 -9.83 11.89 11.54
CA GLY A 163 -10.67 13.08 11.68
C GLY A 163 -10.63 13.74 13.06
N LEU A 164 -10.00 13.11 14.06
CA LEU A 164 -9.84 13.73 15.38
C LEU A 164 -8.74 14.80 15.38
N LYS A 165 -8.95 15.85 16.18
CA LYS A 165 -8.00 16.93 16.39
C LYS A 165 -6.91 16.53 17.38
N VAL A 166 -5.69 16.97 17.10
CA VAL A 166 -4.52 16.78 17.96
C VAL A 166 -3.76 18.08 18.15
N LYS A 167 -3.15 18.23 19.33
CA LYS A 167 -2.10 19.22 19.61
C LYS A 167 -0.75 18.54 19.49
N VAL A 168 0.24 19.28 18.99
CA VAL A 168 1.57 18.75 18.71
C VAL A 168 2.64 19.62 19.36
N THR A 169 3.63 18.98 19.94
CA THR A 169 4.85 19.60 20.43
C THR A 169 6.03 19.03 19.65
N THR A 170 6.93 19.90 19.19
CA THR A 170 8.13 19.51 18.45
C THR A 170 9.36 19.67 19.33
N ASP A 171 10.16 18.61 19.45
CA ASP A 171 11.50 18.63 20.04
C ASP A 171 12.52 18.11 19.01
N GLY A 172 13.35 19.02 18.49
CA GLY A 172 14.24 18.73 17.37
C GLY A 172 13.46 18.28 16.13
N GLU A 173 13.67 17.02 15.71
CA GLU A 173 13.00 16.41 14.56
C GLU A 173 11.78 15.54 14.97
N VAL A 174 11.44 15.49 16.26
CA VAL A 174 10.39 14.62 16.78
C VAL A 174 9.14 15.43 17.14
N ASN A 175 8.06 15.14 16.42
CA ASN A 175 6.73 15.63 16.75
C ASN A 175 6.02 14.64 17.68
N THR A 176 5.52 15.12 18.81
CA THR A 176 4.74 14.33 19.76
C THR A 176 3.33 14.89 19.84
N PHE A 177 2.30 14.06 19.70
CA PHE A 177 0.90 14.50 19.72
C PHE A 177 0.16 14.07 20.99
N SER A 178 -0.79 14.92 21.41
CA SER A 178 -1.89 14.57 22.32
C SER A 178 -3.21 14.90 21.64
N PHE A 179 -4.27 14.17 21.97
CA PHE A 179 -5.61 14.57 21.51
C PHE A 179 -5.99 15.94 22.08
N ALA A 180 -6.65 16.75 21.25
CA ALA A 180 -7.07 18.12 21.60
C ALA A 180 -8.26 18.16 22.55
#